data_AF-A0A374ADQ8-F1
#
_entry.id   AF-A0A374ADQ8-F1
#
_cell.length_a   1.000
_cell.length_b   1.000
_cell.length_c   1.000
_cell.angle_alpha   90.00
_cell.angle_beta   90.00
_cell.angle_gamma   90.00
#
_symmetry.space_group_name_H-M   'P 1'
#
loop_
_entity.id
_entity.type
_entity.pdbx_description
1 polymer ?
#
loop_
_entity_poly.entity_id
_entity_poly.type
_entity_poly.pdbx_seq_one_letter_code
_entity_poly.pdbx_strand_id
1 'polypeptide(L)'
;MRKTRTFKIAANVCRLILACTFIVSGFTKVIDPWGTALKVNEYLSIYGLDYLQPGAMVFSIWLCGAELMMGCMLLFKVRIRLISIFAVLSMVFFTLLTLLSATLIPVEDCGCFGEALKLTPWETFVKNVVLLPMAFVVWWRYRPDKIFAFKPLEIVLTCTFFFLAMYLGYYCYIHLPLVDFLPYKVGVNIREAMQAPIVEPGESETVLVYRNRRTGREREFSLEDTEWQDAEKWEWVDTRTTSEVPAVRPLVSEFALRDAEGDATEEVLTMPGRVYMLCVTAFDRLPRSCARRMARLAERAREEGAHVVCLTPDPLYGVTWHEFGTVEVRCYNIDASTMKTMLRADNGLVVLDDGTITSKKNCRDIRP
;
A
#
# COMPACT_ATOMS: atom_id res chain seq x y z
N MET A 1 27.14 24.75 26.70
CA MET A 1 27.35 23.28 26.61
C MET A 1 28.36 22.96 25.50
N ARG A 2 29.59 22.56 25.86
CA ARG A 2 30.64 22.08 24.93
C ARG A 2 30.07 20.89 24.13
N LYS A 3 29.67 21.10 22.87
CA LYS A 3 29.25 20.00 21.98
C LYS A 3 30.48 19.15 21.68
N THR A 4 30.67 18.06 22.43
CA THR A 4 31.67 17.03 22.19
C THR A 4 31.60 16.58 20.72
N ARG A 5 32.76 16.32 20.11
CA ARG A 5 32.88 15.91 18.70
C ARG A 5 32.01 14.67 18.42
N THR A 6 31.89 13.78 19.41
CA THR A 6 31.02 12.60 19.42
C THR A 6 29.54 12.95 19.23
N PHE A 7 28.99 13.93 19.96
CA PHE A 7 27.60 14.35 19.80
C PHE A 7 27.31 14.91 18.39
N LYS A 8 28.28 15.61 17.79
CA LYS A 8 28.14 16.11 16.40
C LYS A 8 28.10 14.97 15.38
N ILE A 9 28.92 13.95 15.57
CA ILE A 9 28.95 12.76 14.70
C ILE A 9 27.64 11.98 14.85
N ALA A 10 27.22 11.69 16.08
CA ALA A 10 25.98 10.99 16.36
C ALA A 10 24.76 11.69 15.72
N ALA A 11 24.62 13.01 15.91
CA ALA A 11 23.53 13.77 15.31
C ALA A 11 23.56 13.77 13.76
N ASN A 12 24.74 13.71 13.14
CA ASN A 12 24.85 13.62 11.69
C ASN A 12 24.44 12.23 11.17
N VAL A 13 24.77 11.17 11.91
CA VAL A 13 24.37 9.79 11.61
C VAL A 13 22.86 9.63 11.77
N CYS A 14 22.28 10.05 12.91
CA CYS A 14 20.83 10.06 13.12
C CYS A 14 20.10 10.81 12.01
N ARG A 15 20.61 11.97 11.60
CA ARG A 15 20.04 12.75 10.49
C ARG A 15 20.13 12.00 9.16
N LEU A 16 21.24 11.32 8.87
CA LEU A 16 21.38 10.57 7.62
C LEU A 16 20.40 9.39 7.59
N ILE A 17 20.28 8.63 8.69
CA ILE A 17 19.32 7.54 8.83
C ILE A 17 17.89 8.06 8.61
N LEU A 18 17.50 9.14 9.30
CA LEU A 18 16.19 9.76 9.13
C LEU A 18 15.97 10.25 7.70
N ALA A 19 16.94 10.93 7.10
CA ALA A 19 16.81 11.42 5.74
C ALA A 19 16.59 10.26 4.77
N CYS A 20 17.35 9.17 4.89
CA CYS A 20 17.18 7.98 4.07
C CYS A 20 15.81 7.32 4.28
N THR A 21 15.34 7.18 5.53
CA THR A 21 14.02 6.57 5.79
C THR A 21 12.89 7.42 5.22
N PHE A 22 12.92 8.75 5.41
CA PHE A 22 11.93 9.66 4.80
C PHE A 22 11.99 9.68 3.27
N ILE A 23 13.19 9.59 2.66
CA ILE A 23 13.32 9.53 1.20
C ILE A 23 12.74 8.23 0.66
N VAL A 24 13.10 7.07 1.23
CA VAL A 24 12.59 5.77 0.78
C VAL A 24 11.08 5.70 0.96
N SER A 25 10.59 6.07 2.15
CA SER A 25 9.16 6.13 2.48
C SER A 25 8.37 7.09 1.60
N GLY A 26 8.88 8.31 1.42
CA GLY A 26 8.25 9.30 0.55
C GLY A 26 8.27 8.89 -0.91
N PHE A 27 9.37 8.30 -1.40
CA PHE A 27 9.48 7.85 -2.79
C PHE A 27 8.48 6.75 -3.11
N THR A 28 8.38 5.72 -2.27
CA THR A 28 7.46 4.59 -2.49
C THR A 28 5.99 5.01 -2.42
N LYS A 29 5.67 6.05 -1.64
CA LYS A 29 4.33 6.66 -1.61
C LYS A 29 4.05 7.57 -2.81
N VAL A 30 5.05 8.35 -3.25
CA VAL A 30 4.90 9.29 -4.39
C VAL A 30 4.75 8.54 -5.72
N ILE A 31 5.37 7.37 -5.88
CA ILE A 31 5.18 6.55 -7.07
C ILE A 31 3.77 5.93 -7.13
N ASP A 32 3.12 5.70 -5.99
CA ASP A 32 1.75 5.16 -5.90
C ASP A 32 0.86 6.05 -5.00
N PRO A 33 0.48 7.25 -5.48
CA PRO A 33 -0.37 8.16 -4.70
C PRO A 33 -1.78 7.60 -4.52
N TRP A 34 -2.20 6.66 -5.37
CA TRP A 34 -3.50 6.01 -5.30
C TRP A 34 -3.57 5.03 -4.13
N GLY A 35 -2.53 4.21 -3.91
CA GLY A 35 -2.43 3.36 -2.73
C GLY A 35 -2.54 4.15 -1.42
N THR A 36 -1.82 5.28 -1.32
CA THR A 36 -1.91 6.15 -0.14
C THR A 36 -3.30 6.79 0.00
N ALA A 37 -3.97 7.14 -1.11
CA ALA A 37 -5.32 7.70 -1.09
C ALA A 37 -6.36 6.67 -0.62
N LEU A 38 -6.21 5.39 -0.99
CA LEU A 38 -7.07 4.30 -0.51
C LEU A 38 -6.94 4.14 1.01
N LYS A 39 -5.71 4.14 1.54
CA LYS A 39 -5.49 4.08 2.98
C LYS A 39 -6.07 5.29 3.72
N VAL A 40 -5.90 6.50 3.18
CA VAL A 40 -6.54 7.69 3.75
C VAL A 40 -8.05 7.56 3.77
N ASN A 41 -8.66 7.02 2.71
CA ASN A 41 -10.11 6.79 2.66
C ASN A 41 -10.58 5.74 3.67
N GLU A 42 -9.84 4.64 3.85
CA GLU A 42 -10.11 3.64 4.89
C GLU A 42 -10.13 4.30 6.28
N TYR A 43 -9.10 5.10 6.61
CA TYR A 43 -9.06 5.84 7.87
C TYR A 43 -10.23 6.83 8.01
N LEU A 44 -10.53 7.61 6.97
CA LEU A 44 -11.65 8.57 7.00
C LEU A 44 -12.99 7.87 7.24
N SER A 45 -13.20 6.71 6.64
CA SER A 45 -14.43 5.93 6.82
C SER A 45 -14.56 5.38 8.23
N ILE A 46 -13.46 4.86 8.80
CA ILE A 46 -13.43 4.35 10.18
C ILE A 46 -13.74 5.47 11.20
N TYR A 47 -13.27 6.69 10.94
CA TYR A 47 -13.56 7.86 11.78
C TYR A 47 -14.90 8.55 11.47
N GLY A 48 -15.68 8.04 10.51
CA GLY A 48 -16.98 8.61 10.12
C GLY A 48 -16.90 9.97 9.40
N LEU A 49 -15.75 10.28 8.79
CA LEU A 49 -15.46 11.53 8.08
C LEU A 49 -15.56 11.36 6.55
N ASP A 50 -16.58 10.62 6.07
CA ASP A 50 -16.73 10.29 4.65
C ASP A 50 -16.87 11.51 3.74
N TYR A 51 -17.34 12.65 4.26
CA TYR A 51 -17.43 13.90 3.51
C TYR A 51 -16.08 14.39 2.97
N LEU A 52 -14.95 14.00 3.57
CA LEU A 52 -13.61 14.40 3.15
C LEU A 52 -12.99 13.47 2.09
N GLN A 53 -13.62 12.34 1.77
CA GLN A 53 -13.13 11.39 0.76
C GLN A 53 -12.82 12.01 -0.61
N PRO A 54 -13.62 12.98 -1.15
CA PRO A 54 -13.29 13.62 -2.43
C PRO A 54 -11.93 14.34 -2.42
N GLY A 55 -11.49 14.82 -1.24
CA GLY A 55 -10.20 15.48 -1.05
C GLY A 55 -9.04 14.53 -0.77
N ALA A 56 -9.30 13.24 -0.51
CA ALA A 56 -8.28 12.29 -0.09
C ALA A 56 -7.17 12.10 -1.13
N MET A 57 -7.50 12.18 -2.42
CA MET A 57 -6.50 12.06 -3.49
C MET A 57 -5.54 13.26 -3.52
N VAL A 58 -6.07 14.47 -3.39
CA VAL A 58 -5.25 15.69 -3.34
C VAL A 58 -4.38 15.70 -2.09
N PHE A 59 -4.97 15.32 -0.95
CA PHE A 59 -4.25 15.18 0.31
C PHE A 59 -3.16 14.11 0.23
N SER A 60 -3.43 12.97 -0.42
CA SER A 60 -2.46 11.90 -0.65
C SER A 60 -1.25 12.41 -1.44
N ILE A 61 -1.45 13.01 -2.62
CA ILE A 61 -0.35 13.55 -3.44
C ILE A 61 0.48 14.55 -2.63
N TRP A 62 -0.18 15.45 -1.91
CA TRP A 62 0.49 16.47 -1.09
C TRP A 62 1.29 15.84 0.05
N LEU A 63 0.70 14.91 0.80
CA LEU A 63 1.34 14.22 1.93
C LEU A 63 2.55 13.40 1.48
N CYS A 64 2.40 12.62 0.40
CA CYS A 64 3.47 11.81 -0.17
C CYS A 64 4.65 12.69 -0.60
N GLY A 65 4.38 13.75 -1.36
CA GLY A 65 5.46 14.62 -1.83
C GLY A 65 6.03 15.52 -0.74
N ALA A 66 5.26 15.89 0.29
CA ALA A 66 5.79 16.56 1.47
C ALA A 66 6.77 15.66 2.23
N GLU A 67 6.49 14.36 2.35
CA GLU A 67 7.37 13.39 2.98
C GLU A 67 8.70 13.23 2.22
N LEU A 68 8.63 13.04 0.91
CA LEU A 68 9.81 12.98 0.04
C LEU A 68 10.63 14.28 0.11
N MET A 69 9.95 15.43 0.07
CA MET A 69 10.57 16.75 0.18
C MET A 69 11.30 16.92 1.52
N MET A 70 10.67 16.53 2.65
CA MET A 70 11.30 16.57 3.97
C MET A 70 12.56 15.69 4.01
N GLY A 71 12.51 14.49 3.43
CA GLY A 71 13.66 13.60 3.33
C GLY A 71 14.84 14.24 2.57
N CYS A 72 14.58 14.81 1.39
CA CYS A 72 15.60 15.52 0.61
C CYS A 72 16.17 16.73 1.37
N MET A 73 15.32 17.53 2.02
CA MET A 73 15.77 18.69 2.78
C MET A 73 16.61 18.32 4.01
N LEU A 74 16.27 17.23 4.71
CA LEU A 74 17.10 16.67 5.78
C LEU A 74 18.47 16.24 5.25
N LEU A 75 18.53 15.63 4.06
CA LEU A 75 19.76 15.15 3.43
C LEU A 75 20.71 16.29 3.04
N PHE A 76 20.20 17.35 2.40
CA PHE A 76 20.99 18.50 1.95
C PHE A 76 21.14 19.62 2.99
N LYS A 77 20.56 19.46 4.19
CA LYS A 77 20.57 20.45 5.28
C LYS A 77 19.95 21.81 4.88
N VAL A 78 18.94 21.77 4.02
CA VAL A 78 18.19 22.96 3.61
C VAL A 78 17.16 23.27 4.68
N ARG A 79 17.15 24.49 5.24
CA ARG A 79 16.22 24.93 6.30
C ARG A 79 16.07 23.91 7.45
N ILE A 80 17.21 23.34 7.88
CA ILE A 80 17.28 22.16 8.75
C ILE A 80 16.49 22.32 10.07
N ARG A 81 16.44 23.52 10.65
CA ARG A 81 15.67 23.76 11.88
C ARG A 81 14.17 23.54 11.66
N LEU A 82 13.60 24.13 10.62
CA LEU A 82 12.17 24.02 10.31
C LEU A 82 11.81 22.57 9.97
N ILE A 83 12.61 21.92 9.12
CA ILE A 83 12.37 20.52 8.72
C ILE A 83 12.57 19.55 9.88
N SER A 84 13.51 19.81 10.80
CA SER A 84 13.65 18.97 12.01
C SER A 84 12.44 19.06 12.95
N ILE A 85 11.75 20.21 13.01
CA ILE A 85 10.50 20.34 13.77
C ILE A 85 9.40 19.52 13.09
N PHE A 86 9.23 19.68 11.78
CA PHE A 86 8.23 18.92 11.02
C PHE A 86 8.50 17.42 11.06
N ALA A 87 9.76 16.98 11.00
CA ALA A 87 10.13 15.58 11.12
C ALA A 87 9.77 15.01 12.50
N VAL A 88 10.00 15.76 13.59
CA VAL A 88 9.56 15.32 14.93
C VAL A 88 8.04 15.26 14.99
N LEU A 89 7.33 16.27 14.49
CA LEU A 89 5.87 16.31 14.48
C LEU A 89 5.28 15.14 13.68
N SER A 90 5.81 14.85 12.49
CA SER A 90 5.37 13.75 11.64
C SER A 90 5.69 12.41 12.28
N MET A 91 6.86 12.24 12.90
CA MET A 91 7.20 11.02 13.63
C MET A 91 6.25 10.80 14.81
N VAL A 92 5.94 11.84 15.60
CA VAL A 92 4.95 11.73 16.69
C VAL A 92 3.58 11.32 16.14
N PHE A 93 3.12 12.00 15.08
CA PHE A 93 1.85 11.68 14.43
C PHE A 93 1.80 10.22 13.93
N PHE A 94 2.80 9.77 13.18
CA PHE A 94 2.85 8.39 12.69
C PHE A 94 3.00 7.37 13.82
N THR A 95 3.77 7.65 14.88
CA THR A 95 3.86 6.76 16.05
C THR A 95 2.48 6.60 16.70
N LEU A 96 1.74 7.69 16.91
CA LEU A 96 0.39 7.64 17.48
C LEU A 96 -0.59 6.89 16.58
N LEU A 97 -0.58 7.18 15.27
CA LEU A 97 -1.42 6.48 14.29
C LEU A 97 -1.12 4.98 14.24
N THR A 98 0.16 4.59 14.29
CA THR A 98 0.56 3.17 14.33
C THR A 98 0.19 2.50 15.64
N LEU A 99 0.22 3.22 16.76
CA LEU A 99 -0.23 2.70 18.05
C LEU A 99 -1.73 2.46 18.06
N LEU A 100 -2.52 3.38 17.51
CA LEU A 100 -3.97 3.24 17.35
C LEU A 100 -4.30 2.06 16.41
N SER A 101 -3.56 1.94 15.29
CA SER A 101 -3.74 0.82 14.34
C SER A 101 -3.29 -0.53 14.92
N ALA A 102 -2.35 -0.53 15.89
CA ALA A 102 -1.93 -1.76 16.54
C ALA A 102 -2.87 -2.21 17.68
N THR A 103 -3.71 -1.32 18.23
CA THR A 103 -4.48 -1.60 19.45
C THR A 103 -6.00 -1.52 19.28
N LEU A 104 -6.50 -0.55 18.50
CA LEU A 104 -7.92 -0.18 18.46
C LEU A 104 -8.59 -0.39 17.10
N ILE A 105 -7.81 -0.45 16.02
CA ILE A 105 -8.33 -0.55 14.66
C ILE A 105 -7.60 -1.70 13.94
N PRO A 106 -8.27 -2.81 13.60
CA PRO A 106 -7.65 -3.88 12.82
C PRO A 106 -7.47 -3.41 11.37
N VAL A 107 -6.38 -2.68 11.10
CA VAL A 107 -5.93 -2.38 9.73
C VAL A 107 -4.71 -3.24 9.44
N GLU A 108 -4.73 -3.95 8.31
CA GLU A 108 -3.66 -4.89 7.94
C GLU A 108 -2.29 -4.20 7.81
N ASP A 109 -2.26 -2.95 7.32
CA ASP A 109 -1.03 -2.18 7.10
C ASP A 109 -1.22 -0.68 7.35
N CYS A 110 -0.27 -0.04 8.04
CA CYS A 110 -0.28 1.40 8.33
C CYS A 110 0.09 2.29 7.13
N GLY A 111 0.37 1.71 5.96
CA GLY A 111 0.70 2.43 4.71
C GLY A 111 1.99 3.26 4.76
N CYS A 112 2.82 3.12 5.81
CA CYS A 112 3.94 4.01 6.06
C CYS A 112 5.05 3.94 5.00
N PHE A 113 5.24 2.83 4.29
CA PHE A 113 6.21 2.72 3.18
C PHE A 113 5.52 2.46 1.84
N GLY A 114 4.23 2.79 1.72
CA GLY A 114 3.42 2.35 0.59
C GLY A 114 3.40 0.82 0.47
N GLU A 115 3.21 0.31 -0.75
CA GLU A 115 3.16 -1.13 -1.06
C GLU A 115 4.54 -1.79 -1.16
N ALA A 116 5.63 -1.03 -1.09
CA ALA A 116 6.98 -1.56 -1.29
C ALA A 116 7.48 -2.40 -0.12
N LEU A 117 7.02 -2.10 1.11
CA LEU A 117 7.38 -2.83 2.33
C LEU A 117 6.12 -2.98 3.20
N LYS A 118 5.51 -4.17 3.17
CA LYS A 118 4.46 -4.57 4.09
C LYS A 118 5.10 -4.93 5.41
N LEU A 119 4.91 -4.07 6.40
CA LEU A 119 5.39 -4.25 7.76
C LEU A 119 4.17 -4.35 8.64
N THR A 120 4.16 -5.34 9.52
CA THR A 120 3.07 -5.48 10.49
C THR A 120 2.89 -4.18 11.29
N PRO A 121 1.67 -3.90 11.80
CA PRO A 121 1.43 -2.72 12.63
C PRO A 121 2.43 -2.59 13.79
N TRP A 122 2.82 -3.73 14.38
CA TRP A 122 3.78 -3.77 15.48
C TRP A 122 5.23 -3.45 15.05
N GLU A 123 5.69 -4.02 13.93
CA GLU A 123 7.02 -3.67 13.38
C GLU A 123 7.10 -2.19 13.00
N THR A 124 6.03 -1.65 12.39
CA THR A 124 5.97 -0.24 12.02
C THR A 124 5.99 0.65 13.27
N PHE A 125 5.27 0.27 14.33
CA PHE A 125 5.28 0.98 15.60
C PHE A 125 6.68 0.97 16.24
N VAL A 126 7.33 -0.20 16.36
CA VAL A 126 8.68 -0.33 16.93
C VAL A 126 9.68 0.52 16.15
N LYS A 127 9.65 0.47 14.82
CA LYS A 127 10.48 1.32 13.95
C LYS A 127 10.26 2.81 14.26
N ASN A 128 9.00 3.25 14.36
CA ASN A 128 8.68 4.64 14.65
C ASN A 128 9.14 5.07 16.06
N VAL A 129 9.02 4.20 17.05
CA VAL A 129 9.53 4.40 18.42
C VAL A 129 11.06 4.52 18.43
N VAL A 130 11.78 3.79 17.57
CA VAL A 130 13.25 3.90 17.43
C VAL A 130 13.66 5.18 16.70
N LEU A 131 12.92 5.57 15.66
CA LEU A 131 13.21 6.76 14.85
C LEU A 131 12.86 8.08 15.57
N LEU A 132 11.89 8.07 16.48
CA LEU A 132 11.45 9.26 17.20
C LEU A 132 12.57 9.91 18.08
N PRO A 133 13.32 9.17 18.91
CA PRO A 133 14.51 9.69 19.60
C PRO A 133 15.56 10.24 18.65
N MET A 134 15.78 9.59 17.50
CA MET A 134 16.72 10.10 16.50
C MET A 134 16.26 11.46 15.97
N ALA A 135 14.96 11.62 15.69
CA ALA A 135 14.39 12.88 15.22
C ALA A 135 14.54 13.97 16.28
N PHE A 136 14.32 13.63 17.55
CA PHE A 136 14.52 14.53 18.67
C PHE A 136 15.99 14.97 18.82
N VAL A 137 16.97 14.06 18.68
CA VAL A 137 18.40 14.38 18.72
C VAL A 137 18.79 15.35 17.61
N VAL A 138 18.26 15.15 16.40
CA VAL A 138 18.49 16.05 15.26
C VAL A 138 17.88 17.42 15.55
N TRP A 139 16.62 17.50 15.99
CA TRP A 139 15.99 18.75 16.37
C TRP A 139 16.77 19.47 17.48
N TRP A 140 17.18 18.78 18.54
CA TRP A 140 17.96 19.35 19.64
C TRP A 140 19.31 19.91 19.16
N ARG A 141 19.96 19.24 18.21
CA ARG A 141 21.24 19.68 17.63
C ARG A 141 21.10 20.98 16.83
N TYR A 142 20.01 21.14 16.09
CA TYR A 142 19.75 22.24 15.14
C TYR A 142 18.78 23.31 15.67
N ARG A 143 18.20 23.14 16.87
CA ARG A 143 17.41 24.14 17.60
C ARG A 143 18.04 25.54 17.67
N PRO A 144 19.36 25.73 17.89
CA PRO A 144 19.93 27.07 18.00
C PRO A 144 20.11 27.78 16.65
N ASP A 145 19.94 27.10 15.51
CA ASP A 145 20.12 27.71 14.19
C ASP A 145 18.98 28.67 13.87
N LYS A 146 19.19 29.67 13.00
CA LYS A 146 18.13 30.66 12.67
C LYS A 146 17.03 30.01 11.81
N ILE A 147 15.77 30.28 12.12
CA ILE A 147 14.60 29.71 11.40
C ILE A 147 14.51 30.27 9.97
N PHE A 148 14.76 31.56 9.81
CA PHE A 148 14.60 32.29 8.55
C PHE A 148 15.92 32.88 8.06
N ALA A 149 16.94 32.03 7.91
CA ALA A 149 18.13 32.44 7.17
C ALA A 149 17.82 32.37 5.66
N PHE A 150 17.37 33.49 5.09
CA PHE A 150 17.05 33.56 3.65
C PHE A 150 18.33 33.58 2.81
N LYS A 151 18.90 32.41 2.57
CA LYS A 151 19.90 32.23 1.53
C LYS A 151 19.19 31.91 0.21
N PRO A 152 19.48 32.63 -0.90
CA PRO A 152 18.83 32.38 -2.18
C PRO A 152 18.99 30.92 -2.64
N LEU A 153 20.16 30.32 -2.37
CA LEU A 153 20.41 28.90 -2.66
C LEU A 153 19.43 27.96 -1.93
N GLU A 154 19.14 28.21 -0.66
CA GLU A 154 18.21 27.37 0.11
C GLU A 154 16.76 27.50 -0.40
N ILE A 155 16.37 28.69 -0.87
CA ILE A 155 15.07 28.93 -1.51
C ILE A 155 14.98 28.16 -2.83
N VAL A 156 16.00 28.28 -3.70
CA VAL A 156 16.03 27.59 -5.00
C VAL A 156 15.97 26.08 -4.80
N LEU A 157 16.75 25.51 -3.88
CA LEU A 157 16.71 24.08 -3.56
C LEU A 157 15.35 23.66 -2.99
N THR A 158 14.75 24.47 -2.11
CA THR A 158 13.41 24.21 -1.56
C THR A 158 12.36 24.15 -2.67
N CYS A 159 12.33 25.14 -3.55
CA CYS A 159 11.40 25.16 -4.68
C CYS A 159 11.65 23.98 -5.63
N THR A 160 12.93 23.66 -5.91
CA THR A 160 13.29 22.54 -6.79
C THR A 160 12.79 21.20 -6.24
N PHE A 161 13.03 20.91 -4.95
CA PHE A 161 12.54 19.68 -4.33
C PHE A 161 11.01 19.63 -4.25
N PHE A 162 10.35 20.76 -3.98
CA PHE A 162 8.90 20.83 -3.96
C PHE A 162 8.31 20.52 -5.34
N PHE A 163 8.75 21.21 -6.39
CA PHE A 163 8.26 20.98 -7.75
C PHE A 163 8.58 19.57 -8.24
N LEU A 164 9.77 19.04 -7.94
CA LEU A 164 10.14 17.67 -8.33
C LEU A 164 9.25 16.63 -7.64
N ALA A 165 9.05 16.74 -6.33
CA ALA A 165 8.22 15.78 -5.57
C ALA A 165 6.74 15.86 -5.98
N MET A 166 6.19 17.07 -6.13
CA MET A 166 4.81 17.28 -6.59
C MET A 166 4.62 16.83 -8.04
N TYR A 167 5.57 17.14 -8.93
CA TYR A 167 5.51 16.73 -10.33
C TYR A 167 5.55 15.21 -10.46
N LEU A 168 6.41 14.52 -9.71
CA LEU A 168 6.47 13.06 -9.72
C LEU A 168 5.14 12.44 -9.26
N GLY A 169 4.56 12.93 -8.16
CA GLY A 169 3.27 12.46 -7.68
C GLY A 169 2.13 12.72 -8.67
N TYR A 170 2.13 13.89 -9.30
CA TYR A 170 1.17 14.23 -10.36
C TYR A 170 1.35 13.37 -11.61
N TYR A 171 2.59 13.10 -12.00
CA TYR A 171 2.91 12.23 -13.13
C TYR A 171 2.38 10.80 -12.89
N CYS A 172 2.65 10.22 -11.72
CA CYS A 172 2.17 8.88 -11.34
C CYS A 172 0.65 8.82 -11.22
N TYR A 173 -0.01 9.92 -10.82
CA TYR A 173 -1.47 10.02 -10.87
C TYR A 173 -2.03 9.91 -12.30
N ILE A 174 -1.31 10.44 -13.30
CA ILE A 174 -1.76 10.42 -14.70
C ILE A 174 -1.38 9.11 -15.40
N HIS A 175 -0.15 8.64 -15.22
CA HIS A 175 0.50 7.66 -16.11
C HIS A 175 0.72 6.26 -15.51
N LEU A 176 0.04 5.94 -14.40
CA LEU A 176 0.30 4.77 -13.53
C LEU A 176 1.64 4.86 -12.78
N PRO A 177 1.80 4.09 -11.69
CA PRO A 177 3.06 3.98 -10.97
C PRO A 177 4.21 3.52 -11.88
N LEU A 178 5.37 4.17 -11.76
CA LEU A 178 6.60 3.83 -12.48
C LEU A 178 7.14 2.44 -12.12
N VAL A 179 6.99 2.05 -10.86
CA VAL A 179 7.42 0.76 -10.33
C VAL A 179 6.23 0.15 -9.62
N ASP A 180 5.86 -1.05 -10.05
CA ASP A 180 4.71 -1.77 -9.53
C ASP A 180 5.17 -2.84 -8.54
N PHE A 181 4.85 -2.63 -7.26
CA PHE A 181 5.13 -3.58 -6.19
C PHE A 181 3.93 -4.49 -5.88
N LEU A 182 2.84 -4.36 -6.64
CA LEU A 182 1.60 -5.06 -6.34
C LEU A 182 1.61 -6.51 -6.86
N PRO A 183 0.70 -7.37 -6.34
CA PRO A 183 0.52 -8.73 -6.81
C PRO A 183 0.19 -8.83 -8.30
N TYR A 184 -0.52 -7.84 -8.85
CA TYR A 184 -0.92 -7.76 -10.26
C TYR A 184 0.08 -7.00 -11.14
N LYS A 185 1.38 -7.08 -10.86
CA LYS A 185 2.41 -6.45 -11.69
C LYS A 185 2.52 -7.12 -13.06
N VAL A 186 3.06 -6.39 -14.03
CA VAL A 186 3.35 -6.94 -15.36
C VAL A 186 4.30 -8.14 -15.24
N GLY A 187 3.99 -9.22 -15.94
CA GLY A 187 4.70 -10.50 -15.93
C GLY A 187 4.11 -11.57 -15.00
N VAL A 188 3.06 -11.25 -14.21
CA VAL A 188 2.39 -12.23 -13.35
C VAL A 188 1.27 -12.94 -14.11
N ASN A 189 1.24 -14.27 -14.04
CA ASN A 189 0.10 -15.08 -14.45
C ASN A 189 -0.94 -15.13 -13.33
N ILE A 190 -2.14 -14.62 -13.61
CA ILE A 190 -3.19 -14.50 -12.59
C ILE A 190 -3.64 -15.89 -12.12
N ARG A 191 -3.83 -16.85 -13.04
CA ARG A 191 -4.25 -18.22 -12.70
C ARG A 191 -3.20 -18.88 -11.80
N GLU A 192 -1.94 -18.87 -12.20
CA GLU A 192 -0.87 -19.50 -11.42
C GLU A 192 -0.73 -18.85 -10.04
N ALA A 193 -0.88 -17.53 -9.97
CA ALA A 193 -0.83 -16.80 -8.70
C ALA A 193 -2.03 -17.07 -7.79
N MET A 194 -3.21 -17.40 -8.33
CA MET A 194 -4.37 -17.86 -7.56
C MET A 194 -4.19 -19.28 -7.02
N GLN A 195 -3.56 -20.16 -7.80
CA GLN A 195 -3.33 -21.56 -7.43
C GLN A 195 -2.05 -21.78 -6.63
N ALA A 196 -1.26 -20.71 -6.40
CA ALA A 196 -0.08 -20.77 -5.56
C ALA A 196 -0.44 -21.29 -4.17
N PRO A 197 0.30 -22.29 -3.63
CA PRO A 197 -0.05 -22.92 -2.38
C PRO A 197 -0.14 -21.87 -1.27
N ILE A 198 -1.26 -21.88 -0.56
CA ILE A 198 -1.42 -21.11 0.66
C ILE A 198 -0.36 -21.68 1.61
N VAL A 199 0.60 -20.84 2.01
CA VAL A 199 1.46 -21.17 3.13
C VAL A 199 0.56 -21.06 4.36
N GLU A 200 -0.13 -22.14 4.67
CA GLU A 200 -0.78 -22.29 5.95
C GLU A 200 0.29 -22.08 7.02
N PRO A 201 -0.02 -21.37 8.12
CA PRO A 201 0.91 -21.29 9.23
C PRO A 201 1.29 -22.72 9.58
N GLY A 202 2.60 -23.04 9.53
CA GLY A 202 3.10 -24.30 10.07
C GLY A 202 2.47 -24.49 11.45
N GLU A 203 1.96 -25.69 11.70
CA GLU A 203 1.15 -26.07 12.87
C GLU A 203 1.43 -25.17 14.09
N SER A 204 0.41 -24.42 14.51
CA SER A 204 0.52 -23.57 15.68
C SER A 204 0.88 -24.42 16.90
N GLU A 205 2.14 -24.37 17.35
CA GLU A 205 2.55 -24.99 18.60
C GLU A 205 1.84 -24.25 19.76
N THR A 206 0.80 -24.91 20.29
CA THR A 206 0.10 -24.42 21.48
C THR A 206 0.87 -24.91 22.69
N VAL A 207 1.42 -23.96 23.46
CA VAL A 207 2.19 -24.24 24.66
C VAL A 207 1.35 -23.85 25.88
N LEU A 208 1.10 -24.83 26.74
CA LEU A 208 0.36 -24.66 27.98
C LEU A 208 1.34 -24.28 29.11
N VAL A 209 1.11 -23.16 29.80
CA VAL A 209 1.93 -22.73 30.94
C VAL A 209 1.25 -23.16 32.23
N TYR A 210 1.88 -24.05 32.99
CA TYR A 210 1.39 -24.52 34.28
C TYR A 210 2.39 -24.21 35.39
N ARG A 211 1.87 -23.85 36.57
CA ARG A 211 2.66 -23.60 37.77
C ARG A 211 2.61 -24.80 38.69
N ASN A 212 3.76 -25.23 39.17
CA ASN A 212 3.84 -26.32 40.12
C ASN A 212 3.37 -25.85 41.51
N ARG A 213 2.34 -26.49 42.07
CA ARG A 213 1.74 -26.10 43.36
C ARG A 213 2.68 -26.26 44.56
N ARG A 214 3.69 -27.14 44.47
CA ARG A 214 4.63 -27.43 45.58
C ARG A 214 5.86 -26.54 45.55
N THR A 215 6.31 -26.12 44.37
CA THR A 215 7.57 -25.39 44.20
C THR A 215 7.40 -23.96 43.70
N GLY A 216 6.19 -23.59 43.25
CA GLY A 216 5.86 -22.26 42.73
C GLY A 216 6.48 -21.93 41.37
N ARG A 217 7.20 -22.87 40.74
CA ARG A 217 7.85 -22.67 39.43
C ARG A 217 6.89 -22.92 38.27
N GLU A 218 6.96 -22.08 37.26
CA GLU A 218 6.20 -22.21 36.01
C GLU A 218 6.96 -23.10 35.02
N ARG A 219 6.24 -23.98 34.32
CA ARG A 219 6.74 -24.87 33.28
C ARG A 219 5.81 -24.82 32.07
N GLU A 220 6.41 -24.80 30.89
CA GLU A 220 5.75 -24.82 29.60
C GLU A 220 5.61 -26.27 29.12
N PHE A 221 4.41 -26.66 28.70
CA PHE A 221 4.04 -28.00 28.22
C PHE A 221 3.52 -27.93 26.79
N SER A 222 3.90 -28.86 25.93
CA SER A 222 3.25 -29.04 24.62
C SER A 222 1.91 -29.79 24.77
N LEU A 223 1.01 -29.69 23.79
CA LEU A 223 -0.25 -30.43 23.78
C LEU A 223 -0.07 -31.96 23.80
N GLU A 224 1.10 -32.45 23.35
CA GLU A 224 1.45 -33.87 23.33
C GLU A 224 1.96 -34.41 24.67
N ASP A 225 2.42 -33.53 25.56
CA ASP A 225 2.90 -33.92 26.89
C ASP A 225 1.69 -34.23 27.78
N THR A 226 1.63 -35.38 28.45
CA THR A 226 0.49 -35.73 29.33
C THR A 226 0.71 -35.30 30.79
N GLU A 227 1.90 -34.80 31.14
CA GLU A 227 2.26 -34.45 32.52
C GLU A 227 1.40 -33.33 33.13
N TRP A 228 0.85 -32.43 32.31
CA TRP A 228 0.00 -31.32 32.78
C TRP A 228 -1.41 -31.76 33.22
N GLN A 229 -1.85 -32.98 32.89
CA GLN A 229 -3.17 -33.50 33.28
C GLN A 229 -3.24 -33.87 34.78
N ASP A 230 -2.09 -33.94 35.46
CA ASP A 230 -2.01 -34.20 36.90
C ASP A 230 -2.39 -32.93 37.71
N ALA A 231 -3.69 -32.80 37.98
CA ALA A 231 -4.30 -31.67 38.68
C ALA A 231 -3.84 -31.50 40.15
N GLU A 232 -3.19 -32.51 40.76
CA GLU A 232 -2.63 -32.39 42.10
C GLU A 232 -1.29 -31.65 42.11
N LYS A 233 -0.53 -31.71 41.02
CA LYS A 233 0.82 -31.12 40.92
C LYS A 233 0.84 -29.78 40.20
N TRP A 234 -0.05 -29.58 39.23
CA TRP A 234 -0.01 -28.45 38.32
C TRP A 234 -1.26 -27.58 38.43
N GLU A 235 -1.05 -26.27 38.42
CA GLU A 235 -2.09 -25.25 38.37
C GLU A 235 -1.99 -24.53 37.03
N TRP A 236 -3.09 -24.47 36.29
CA TRP A 236 -3.13 -23.77 35.01
C TRP A 236 -2.91 -22.27 35.24
N VAL A 237 -2.01 -21.67 34.45
CA VAL A 237 -1.71 -20.22 34.54
C VAL A 237 -2.12 -19.53 33.25
N ASP A 238 -1.66 -20.03 32.11
CA ASP A 238 -1.76 -19.34 30.82
C ASP A 238 -1.68 -20.34 29.67
N THR A 239 -2.17 -19.95 28.49
CA THR A 239 -2.04 -20.73 27.26
C THR A 239 -1.49 -19.82 26.18
N ARG A 240 -0.27 -20.11 25.74
CA ARG A 240 0.46 -19.30 24.77
C ARG A 240 0.46 -20.01 23.43
N THR A 241 -0.11 -19.36 22.45
CA THR A 241 -0.01 -19.80 21.06
C THR A 241 1.10 -19.01 20.41
N THR A 242 2.19 -19.67 20.04
CA THR A 242 3.29 -19.01 19.33
C THR A 242 3.04 -19.18 17.83
N SER A 243 2.36 -18.20 17.23
CA SER A 243 2.26 -18.11 15.76
C SER A 243 3.46 -17.34 15.24
N GLU A 244 4.49 -18.03 14.76
CA GLU A 244 5.69 -17.37 14.22
C GLU A 244 5.48 -16.76 12.83
N VAL A 245 4.42 -17.18 12.11
CA VAL A 245 4.20 -16.73 10.73
C VAL A 245 2.72 -16.36 10.53
N PRO A 246 2.40 -15.10 10.19
CA PRO A 246 1.06 -14.74 9.74
C PRO A 246 0.72 -15.53 8.48
N ALA A 247 -0.51 -16.06 8.38
CA ALA A 247 -1.00 -16.64 7.14
C ALA A 247 -1.02 -15.56 6.05
N VAL A 248 -0.04 -15.56 5.15
CA VAL A 248 -0.04 -14.65 4.00
C VAL A 248 -0.88 -15.29 2.91
N ARG A 249 -2.17 -14.96 2.86
CA ARG A 249 -2.98 -15.29 1.69
C ARG A 249 -2.42 -14.53 0.49
N PRO A 250 -2.19 -15.18 -0.66
CA PRO A 250 -1.83 -14.46 -1.85
C PRO A 250 -2.98 -13.52 -2.21
N LEU A 251 -2.77 -12.21 -2.20
CA LEU A 251 -3.77 -11.17 -2.57
C LEU A 251 -4.41 -11.38 -3.96
N VAL A 252 -3.85 -12.28 -4.78
CA VAL A 252 -4.41 -12.67 -6.07
C VAL A 252 -5.54 -13.71 -5.92
N SER A 253 -5.66 -14.41 -4.78
CA SER A 253 -6.75 -15.37 -4.52
C SER A 253 -8.12 -14.71 -4.40
N GLU A 254 -8.18 -13.39 -4.20
CA GLU A 254 -9.43 -12.61 -4.18
C GLU A 254 -9.92 -12.21 -5.58
N PHE A 255 -9.13 -12.51 -6.62
CA PHE A 255 -9.55 -12.26 -7.99
C PHE A 255 -10.73 -13.15 -8.37
N ALA A 256 -11.90 -12.54 -8.51
CA ALA A 256 -13.10 -13.23 -8.98
C ALA A 256 -13.83 -12.32 -9.98
N LEU A 257 -14.11 -12.87 -11.16
CA LEU A 257 -14.96 -12.27 -12.18
C LEU A 257 -16.30 -12.98 -12.14
N ARG A 258 -17.36 -12.21 -11.92
CA ARG A 258 -18.73 -12.72 -11.86
C ARG A 258 -19.57 -12.12 -12.95
N ASP A 259 -20.53 -12.86 -13.44
CA ASP A 259 -21.62 -12.34 -14.24
C ASP A 259 -22.97 -12.74 -13.66
N ALA A 260 -24.03 -12.54 -14.42
CA ALA A 260 -25.38 -12.94 -14.01
C ALA A 260 -25.61 -14.45 -14.03
N GLU A 261 -24.73 -15.22 -14.70
CA GLU A 261 -24.81 -16.67 -14.84
C GLU A 261 -23.96 -17.41 -13.79
N GLY A 262 -22.95 -16.74 -13.21
CA GLY A 262 -22.15 -17.27 -12.11
C GLY A 262 -20.71 -16.74 -12.09
N ASP A 263 -19.78 -17.64 -11.75
CA ASP A 263 -18.34 -17.36 -11.75
C ASP A 263 -17.78 -17.57 -13.16
N ALA A 264 -17.22 -16.51 -13.75
CA ALA A 264 -16.63 -16.49 -15.08
C ALA A 264 -15.10 -16.38 -15.05
N THR A 265 -14.49 -16.50 -13.86
CA THR A 265 -13.04 -16.26 -13.66
C THR A 265 -12.20 -17.21 -14.50
N GLU A 266 -12.43 -18.52 -14.38
CA GLU A 266 -11.66 -19.52 -15.13
C GLU A 266 -11.91 -19.41 -16.64
N GLU A 267 -13.14 -19.11 -17.08
CA GLU A 267 -13.45 -18.92 -18.50
C GLU A 267 -12.60 -17.79 -19.08
N VAL A 268 -12.63 -16.60 -18.47
CA VAL A 268 -11.90 -15.42 -18.99
C VAL A 268 -10.38 -15.62 -18.90
N LEU A 269 -9.88 -16.24 -17.84
CA LEU A 269 -8.44 -16.48 -17.69
C LEU A 269 -7.93 -17.63 -18.56
N THR A 270 -8.78 -18.56 -19.03
CA THR A 270 -8.39 -19.69 -19.91
C THR A 270 -8.48 -19.35 -21.39
N MET A 271 -9.07 -18.20 -21.75
CA MET A 271 -9.19 -17.78 -23.15
C MET A 271 -7.82 -17.78 -23.83
N PRO A 272 -7.65 -18.52 -24.93
CA PRO A 272 -6.37 -18.61 -25.62
C PRO A 272 -6.02 -17.29 -26.30
N GLY A 273 -4.76 -16.90 -26.20
CA GLY A 273 -4.23 -15.69 -26.82
C GLY A 273 -4.48 -14.41 -26.00
N ARG A 274 -4.63 -13.29 -26.71
CA ARG A 274 -4.66 -11.96 -26.10
C ARG A 274 -6.06 -11.57 -25.65
N VAL A 275 -6.19 -11.20 -24.38
CA VAL A 275 -7.42 -10.70 -23.77
C VAL A 275 -7.22 -9.25 -23.33
N TYR A 276 -8.03 -8.34 -23.85
CA TYR A 276 -8.09 -6.94 -23.45
C TYR A 276 -9.20 -6.74 -22.41
N MET A 277 -8.82 -6.49 -21.16
CA MET A 277 -9.74 -6.19 -20.06
C MET A 277 -9.91 -4.67 -19.90
N LEU A 278 -11.04 -4.16 -20.40
CA LEU A 278 -11.44 -2.76 -20.24
C LEU A 278 -12.01 -2.57 -18.84
N CYS A 279 -11.27 -1.89 -17.96
CA CYS A 279 -11.72 -1.64 -16.60
C CYS A 279 -12.41 -0.28 -16.53
N VAL A 280 -13.69 -0.27 -16.13
CA VAL A 280 -14.51 0.94 -16.00
C VAL A 280 -15.13 0.94 -14.60
N THR A 281 -14.78 1.92 -13.77
CA THR A 281 -15.29 1.98 -12.39
C THR A 281 -16.76 2.39 -12.31
N ALA A 282 -17.18 3.32 -13.16
CA ALA A 282 -18.56 3.77 -13.24
C ALA A 282 -18.83 4.32 -14.64
N PHE A 283 -19.79 3.74 -15.35
CA PHE A 283 -20.08 4.11 -16.75
C PHE A 283 -20.54 5.57 -16.88
N ASP A 284 -21.32 6.08 -15.92
CA ASP A 284 -21.80 7.47 -15.91
C ASP A 284 -20.68 8.50 -15.76
N ARG A 285 -19.56 8.10 -15.17
CA ARG A 285 -18.39 8.97 -14.93
C ARG A 285 -17.28 8.77 -15.96
N LEU A 286 -17.47 7.90 -16.95
CA LEU A 286 -16.47 7.61 -17.97
C LEU A 286 -16.27 8.84 -18.88
N PRO A 287 -15.05 9.43 -18.95
CA PRO A 287 -14.83 10.58 -19.82
C PRO A 287 -15.02 10.21 -21.30
N ARG A 288 -15.61 11.12 -22.09
CA ARG A 288 -15.83 10.88 -23.54
C ARG A 288 -14.53 10.60 -24.33
N SER A 289 -13.41 11.19 -23.91
CA SER A 289 -12.10 10.87 -24.51
C SER A 289 -11.65 9.44 -24.20
N CYS A 290 -12.02 8.93 -23.04
CA CYS A 290 -11.73 7.58 -22.59
C CYS A 290 -12.56 6.55 -23.32
N ALA A 291 -13.88 6.74 -23.34
CA ALA A 291 -14.79 5.89 -24.10
C ALA A 291 -14.36 5.77 -25.57
N ARG A 292 -13.98 6.87 -26.23
CA ARG A 292 -13.48 6.85 -27.62
C ARG A 292 -12.18 6.07 -27.82
N ARG A 293 -11.29 6.03 -26.81
CA ARG A 293 -10.03 5.27 -26.90
C ARG A 293 -10.26 3.79 -26.66
N MET A 294 -11.12 3.46 -25.68
CA MET A 294 -11.55 2.10 -25.42
C MET A 294 -12.31 1.51 -26.63
N ALA A 295 -13.19 2.29 -27.27
CA ALA A 295 -13.88 1.91 -28.50
C ALA A 295 -12.92 1.54 -29.64
N ARG A 296 -11.96 2.42 -29.96
CA ARG A 296 -10.95 2.12 -30.99
C ARG A 296 -10.10 0.91 -30.66
N LEU A 297 -9.74 0.74 -29.39
CA LEU A 297 -9.01 -0.44 -28.95
C LEU A 297 -9.86 -1.71 -29.13
N ALA A 298 -11.15 -1.66 -28.80
CA ALA A 298 -12.07 -2.79 -28.97
C ALA A 298 -12.25 -3.15 -30.46
N GLU A 299 -12.39 -2.15 -31.34
CA GLU A 299 -12.45 -2.33 -32.80
C GLU A 299 -11.19 -3.03 -33.32
N ARG A 300 -10.01 -2.52 -32.95
CA ARG A 300 -8.73 -3.09 -33.35
C ARG A 300 -8.49 -4.49 -32.78
N ALA A 301 -8.85 -4.71 -31.52
CA ALA A 301 -8.73 -6.04 -30.91
C ALA A 301 -9.59 -7.07 -31.64
N ARG A 302 -10.79 -6.67 -32.09
CA ARG A 302 -11.66 -7.53 -32.91
C ARG A 302 -11.05 -7.82 -34.28
N GLU A 303 -10.40 -6.85 -34.91
CA GLU A 303 -9.67 -7.05 -36.18
C GLU A 303 -8.46 -8.00 -36.03
N GLU A 304 -7.76 -7.91 -34.90
CA GLU A 304 -6.64 -8.81 -34.54
C GLU A 304 -7.12 -10.23 -34.14
N GLY A 305 -8.43 -10.45 -33.98
CA GLY A 305 -9.00 -11.70 -33.48
C GLY A 305 -8.77 -11.92 -31.97
N ALA A 306 -8.45 -10.87 -31.24
CA ALA A 306 -8.25 -10.88 -29.79
C ALA A 306 -9.57 -10.75 -29.03
N HIS A 307 -9.61 -11.29 -27.82
CA HIS A 307 -10.79 -11.20 -26.95
C HIS A 307 -10.83 -9.85 -26.23
N VAL A 308 -12.02 -9.29 -26.07
CA VAL A 308 -12.25 -8.05 -25.32
C VAL A 308 -13.34 -8.29 -24.30
N VAL A 309 -13.06 -7.96 -23.04
CA VAL A 309 -14.01 -8.03 -21.94
C VAL A 309 -14.02 -6.72 -21.17
N CYS A 310 -15.16 -6.37 -20.58
CA CYS A 310 -15.29 -5.20 -19.73
C CYS A 310 -15.41 -5.63 -18.27
N LEU A 311 -14.70 -4.96 -17.38
CA LEU A 311 -14.74 -5.19 -15.94
C LEU A 311 -15.31 -3.96 -15.26
N THR A 312 -16.26 -4.14 -14.35
CA THR A 312 -16.86 -3.06 -13.56
C THR A 312 -17.10 -3.50 -12.12
N PRO A 313 -16.90 -2.63 -11.11
CA PRO A 313 -17.35 -2.92 -9.76
C PRO A 313 -18.86 -2.66 -9.56
N ASP A 314 -19.49 -1.92 -10.47
CA ASP A 314 -20.92 -1.65 -10.38
C ASP A 314 -21.71 -2.97 -10.52
N PRO A 315 -22.72 -3.20 -9.66
CA PRO A 315 -23.49 -4.42 -9.67
C PRO A 315 -24.21 -4.61 -11.02
N LEU A 316 -23.98 -5.76 -11.63
CA LEU A 316 -24.65 -6.17 -12.86
C LEU A 316 -25.86 -7.04 -12.51
N TYR A 317 -27.06 -6.59 -12.83
CA TYR A 317 -28.31 -7.31 -12.52
C TYR A 317 -28.68 -8.36 -13.58
N GLY A 318 -27.93 -8.45 -14.67
CA GLY A 318 -28.14 -9.35 -15.80
C GLY A 318 -26.90 -9.42 -16.69
N VAL A 319 -26.94 -10.29 -17.71
CA VAL A 319 -25.88 -10.35 -18.73
C VAL A 319 -25.85 -9.02 -19.44
N THR A 320 -24.83 -8.22 -19.14
CA THR A 320 -24.72 -6.83 -19.58
C THR A 320 -23.67 -6.74 -20.67
N TRP A 321 -24.07 -6.20 -21.81
CA TRP A 321 -23.18 -5.83 -22.89
C TRP A 321 -23.09 -4.31 -22.93
N HIS A 322 -21.87 -3.78 -22.99
CA HIS A 322 -21.64 -2.36 -23.14
C HIS A 322 -21.10 -2.06 -24.53
N GLU A 323 -21.76 -1.14 -25.23
CA GLU A 323 -21.35 -0.71 -26.56
C GLU A 323 -20.24 0.33 -26.44
N PHE A 324 -19.01 -0.09 -26.75
CA PHE A 324 -17.89 0.82 -26.92
C PHE A 324 -17.78 1.22 -28.39
N GLY A 325 -18.46 2.30 -28.77
CA GLY A 325 -18.46 2.77 -30.15
C GLY A 325 -19.35 1.92 -31.02
N THR A 326 -18.78 1.00 -31.80
CA THR A 326 -19.52 0.04 -32.65
C THR A 326 -19.38 -1.41 -32.19
N VAL A 327 -18.63 -1.65 -31.11
CA VAL A 327 -18.31 -2.98 -30.60
C VAL A 327 -19.04 -3.19 -29.28
N GLU A 328 -19.90 -4.20 -29.23
CA GLU A 328 -20.50 -4.69 -28.00
C GLU A 328 -19.48 -5.57 -27.25
N VAL A 329 -19.23 -5.22 -25.99
CA VAL A 329 -18.30 -5.93 -25.12
C VAL A 329 -19.05 -6.47 -23.91
N ARG A 330 -18.84 -7.75 -23.59
CA ARG A 330 -19.45 -8.39 -22.42
C ARG A 330 -18.83 -7.81 -21.14
N CYS A 331 -19.68 -7.45 -20.19
CA CYS A 331 -19.28 -6.92 -18.89
C CYS A 331 -19.30 -7.99 -17.80
N TYR A 332 -18.30 -7.98 -16.95
CA TYR A 332 -18.17 -8.81 -15.75
C TYR A 332 -18.03 -7.91 -14.51
N ASN A 333 -18.61 -8.35 -13.41
CA ASN A 333 -18.44 -7.73 -12.10
C ASN A 333 -17.14 -8.21 -11.44
N ILE A 334 -16.41 -7.28 -10.82
CA ILE A 334 -15.20 -7.55 -10.04
C ILE A 334 -15.23 -6.69 -8.78
N ASP A 335 -14.66 -7.16 -7.68
CA ASP A 335 -14.58 -6.36 -6.46
C ASP A 335 -13.84 -5.02 -6.70
N ALA A 336 -14.38 -3.95 -6.11
CA ALA A 336 -13.87 -2.59 -6.29
C ALA A 336 -12.44 -2.44 -5.76
N SER A 337 -12.09 -3.08 -4.65
CA SER A 337 -10.75 -3.03 -4.08
C SER A 337 -9.76 -3.82 -4.96
N THR A 338 -10.17 -4.97 -5.49
CA THR A 338 -9.36 -5.78 -6.42
C THR A 338 -9.08 -5.03 -7.71
N MET A 339 -10.10 -4.44 -8.35
CA MET A 339 -9.91 -3.64 -9.56
C MET A 339 -8.96 -2.46 -9.29
N LYS A 340 -9.15 -1.76 -8.17
CA LYS A 340 -8.32 -0.60 -7.85
C LYS A 340 -6.87 -0.99 -7.56
N THR A 341 -6.66 -2.12 -6.93
CA THR A 341 -5.34 -2.72 -6.69
C THR A 341 -4.70 -3.14 -8.01
N MET A 342 -5.46 -3.73 -8.93
CA MET A 342 -4.95 -4.15 -10.23
C MET A 342 -4.55 -2.97 -11.13
N LEU A 343 -5.43 -1.96 -11.28
CA LEU A 343 -5.27 -0.91 -12.29
C LEU A 343 -4.55 0.35 -11.78
N ARG A 344 -4.70 0.70 -10.50
CA ARG A 344 -4.28 2.00 -9.93
C ARG A 344 -4.83 3.24 -10.65
N ALA A 345 -6.00 3.11 -11.30
CA ALA A 345 -6.74 4.20 -11.92
C ALA A 345 -8.24 3.90 -11.96
N ASP A 346 -9.07 4.95 -12.10
CA ASP A 346 -10.53 4.78 -12.18
C ASP A 346 -10.98 4.07 -13.47
N ASN A 347 -10.27 4.31 -14.57
CA ASN A 347 -10.59 3.70 -15.87
C ASN A 347 -9.30 3.40 -16.62
N GLY A 348 -9.23 2.26 -17.28
CA GLY A 348 -8.02 1.85 -17.97
C GLY A 348 -8.10 0.47 -18.60
N LEU A 349 -6.93 -0.07 -18.90
CA LEU A 349 -6.77 -1.31 -19.63
C LEU A 349 -5.78 -2.22 -18.90
N VAL A 350 -6.15 -3.49 -18.78
CA VAL A 350 -5.24 -4.59 -18.46
C VAL A 350 -5.23 -5.53 -19.66
N VAL A 351 -4.04 -5.93 -20.10
CA VAL A 351 -3.86 -6.86 -21.22
C VAL A 351 -3.30 -8.16 -20.67
N LEU A 352 -3.99 -9.26 -20.93
CA LEU A 352 -3.52 -10.60 -20.66
C LEU A 352 -3.09 -11.29 -21.95
N ASP A 353 -2.08 -12.14 -21.85
CA ASP A 353 -1.64 -13.07 -22.90
C ASP A 353 -1.52 -14.44 -22.23
N ASP A 354 -2.41 -15.37 -22.58
CA ASP A 354 -2.55 -16.69 -21.95
C ASP A 354 -2.57 -16.63 -20.40
N GLY A 355 -3.35 -15.68 -19.85
CA GLY A 355 -3.48 -15.45 -18.40
C GLY A 355 -2.38 -14.61 -17.75
N THR A 356 -1.33 -14.25 -18.49
CA THR A 356 -0.21 -13.42 -18.00
C THR A 356 -0.43 -11.94 -18.28
N ILE A 357 -0.30 -11.08 -17.26
CA ILE A 357 -0.42 -9.63 -17.42
C ILE A 357 0.77 -9.11 -18.25
N THR A 358 0.53 -8.65 -19.47
CA THR A 358 1.58 -8.10 -20.35
C THR A 358 1.64 -6.59 -20.33
N SER A 359 0.53 -5.92 -20.06
CA SER A 359 0.48 -4.46 -20.02
C SER A 359 -0.67 -3.94 -19.16
N LYS A 360 -0.42 -2.82 -18.48
CA LYS A 360 -1.46 -2.03 -17.80
C LYS A 360 -1.35 -0.58 -18.23
N LYS A 361 -2.48 0.06 -18.50
CA LYS A 361 -2.49 1.46 -18.98
C LYS A 361 -3.62 2.23 -18.33
N ASN A 362 -3.34 3.47 -17.95
CA ASN A 362 -4.38 4.44 -17.68
C ASN A 362 -5.18 4.60 -18.97
N CYS A 363 -6.46 4.88 -18.88
CA CYS A 363 -7.24 5.27 -20.03
C CYS A 363 -6.59 6.43 -20.85
N ARG A 364 -5.89 7.34 -20.17
CA ARG A 364 -5.14 8.44 -20.78
C ARG A 364 -3.91 8.01 -21.59
N ASP A 365 -3.46 6.77 -21.46
CA ASP A 365 -2.31 6.22 -22.16
C ASP A 365 -2.68 5.09 -23.13
N ILE A 366 -3.96 4.77 -23.23
CA ILE A 366 -4.47 3.91 -24.30
C ILE A 366 -4.21 4.65 -25.61
N ARG A 367 -3.21 4.16 -26.34
CA ARG A 367 -2.92 4.62 -27.70
C ARG A 367 -4.05 4.11 -28.61
N PRO A 368 -4.56 4.97 -29.50
CA PRO A 368 -5.54 4.56 -30.50
C PRO A 368 -4.97 3.49 -31.42
#